data_AF-U2M6H3-F1
#
_entry.id   AF-U2M6H3-F1
#
_cell.length_a   1.000
_cell.length_b   1.000
_cell.length_c   1.000
_cell.angle_alpha   90.00
_cell.angle_beta   90.00
_cell.angle_gamma   90.00
#
_symmetry.space_group_name_H-M   'P 1'
#
loop_
_entity.id
_entity.type
_entity.pdbx_description
1 polymer ?
#
loop_
_entity_poly.entity_id
_entity_poly.type
_entity_poly.pdbx_seq_one_letter_code
_entity_poly.pdbx_strand_id
1 'polypeptide(L)'
;MILVGKFLDDNGVLYLWNKIKSLFVQKEDGKGLSSNDFTDAEKTKLSGIEAGANKYVHPTTDGNKHIPTGGSDGQVLKYGGSSGTAAWANPEVIAVDDALSSTSTNPVQNKVVNTALGNKIGTSARGAKNGVASLDANGLVPSSQLPSYVDDVIEGYYSNGAFYKEATHKTVITGETGKIYVDLTTNMSYRYGGTEYVKITSSDMVAITNAELDTICV
;
A
#
# COMPACT_ATOMS: atom_id res chain seq x y z
N MET A 1 83.55 -104.02 -10.27
CA MET A 1 82.92 -103.09 -11.22
C MET A 1 83.39 -101.68 -10.85
N ILE A 2 84.29 -101.09 -11.65
CA ILE A 2 84.86 -99.76 -11.35
C ILE A 2 83.76 -98.73 -11.62
N LEU A 3 83.33 -98.01 -10.58
CA LEU A 3 82.39 -96.91 -10.72
C LEU A 3 83.14 -95.72 -11.31
N VAL A 4 83.00 -95.50 -12.61
CA VAL A 4 83.50 -94.26 -13.24
C VAL A 4 82.56 -93.14 -12.84
N GLY A 5 83.02 -92.24 -11.97
CA GLY A 5 82.28 -91.03 -11.62
C GLY A 5 82.05 -90.21 -12.88
N LYS A 6 80.79 -89.95 -13.23
CA LYS A 6 80.44 -89.01 -14.30
C LYS A 6 80.59 -87.59 -13.76
N PHE A 7 81.42 -86.78 -14.42
CA PHE A 7 81.56 -85.35 -14.14
C PHE A 7 81.18 -84.55 -15.39
N LEU A 8 80.85 -83.27 -15.20
CA LEU A 8 80.67 -82.33 -16.30
C LEU A 8 82.05 -81.85 -16.74
N ASP A 9 82.36 -82.01 -18.03
CA ASP A 9 83.49 -81.33 -18.65
C ASP A 9 83.14 -79.87 -18.95
N ASP A 10 84.11 -79.09 -19.41
CA ASP A 10 83.94 -77.67 -19.68
C ASP A 10 82.79 -77.39 -20.68
N ASN A 11 82.62 -78.28 -21.66
CA ASN A 11 81.52 -78.22 -22.62
C ASN A 11 80.16 -78.46 -21.96
N GLY A 12 80.07 -79.47 -21.08
CA GLY A 12 78.87 -79.78 -20.31
C GLY A 12 78.47 -78.64 -19.37
N VAL A 13 79.44 -77.99 -18.72
CA VAL A 13 79.20 -76.80 -17.88
C VAL A 13 78.65 -75.64 -18.73
N LEU A 14 79.26 -75.36 -19.88
CA LEU A 14 78.81 -74.29 -20.77
C LEU A 14 77.40 -74.55 -21.33
N TYR A 15 77.11 -75.79 -21.71
CA TYR A 15 75.79 -76.19 -22.19
C TYR A 15 74.72 -76.02 -21.12
N LEU A 16 74.98 -76.50 -19.89
CA LEU A 16 74.07 -76.34 -18.77
C LEU A 16 73.82 -74.86 -18.46
N TRP A 17 74.87 -74.04 -18.46
CA TRP A 17 74.77 -72.60 -18.22
C TRP A 17 73.93 -71.87 -19.27
N ASN A 18 74.10 -72.21 -20.56
CA ASN A 18 73.28 -71.65 -21.63
C ASN A 18 71.81 -72.08 -21.52
N LYS A 19 71.57 -73.34 -21.14
CA LYS A 19 70.21 -73.86 -20.94
C LYS A 19 69.51 -73.19 -19.75
N ILE A 20 70.23 -72.99 -18.64
CA ILE A 20 69.74 -72.20 -17.50
C ILE A 20 69.43 -70.78 -17.95
N LYS A 21 70.33 -70.09 -18.64
CA LYS A 21 70.09 -68.72 -19.16
C LYS A 21 68.85 -68.61 -20.05
N SER A 22 68.56 -69.62 -20.87
CA SER A 22 67.34 -69.60 -21.71
C SER A 22 66.03 -69.75 -20.93
N LEU A 23 66.09 -70.27 -19.70
CA LEU A 23 64.93 -70.47 -18.83
C LEU A 23 64.69 -69.30 -17.87
N PHE A 24 65.65 -68.39 -17.74
CA PHE A 24 65.55 -67.21 -16.88
C PHE A 24 65.50 -65.92 -17.71
N VAL A 25 64.55 -65.05 -17.39
CA VAL A 25 64.58 -63.66 -17.87
C VAL A 25 65.50 -62.86 -16.94
N GLN A 26 66.51 -62.18 -17.50
CA GLN A 26 67.34 -61.28 -16.71
C GLN A 26 66.52 -60.10 -16.18
N LYS A 27 66.62 -59.85 -14.88
CA LYS A 27 66.08 -58.64 -14.27
C LYS A 27 66.91 -57.45 -14.72
N GLU A 28 66.25 -56.45 -15.29
CA GLU A 28 66.85 -55.11 -15.46
C GLU A 28 66.78 -54.36 -14.12
N ASP A 29 67.76 -53.48 -13.90
CA ASP A 29 67.84 -52.71 -12.66
C ASP A 29 66.56 -51.89 -12.44
N GLY A 30 65.98 -51.97 -11.24
CA GLY A 30 64.70 -51.34 -10.90
C GLY A 30 63.41 -52.03 -11.40
N LYS A 31 63.46 -53.19 -12.08
CA LYS A 31 62.25 -53.90 -12.59
C LYS A 31 61.92 -55.22 -11.85
N GLY A 32 60.65 -55.65 -11.91
CA GLY A 32 60.18 -56.98 -11.47
C GLY A 32 60.43 -58.08 -12.52
N LEU A 33 60.35 -59.37 -12.14
CA LEU A 33 60.63 -60.55 -12.99
C LEU A 33 59.40 -61.08 -13.77
N SER A 34 58.28 -60.37 -13.76
CA SER A 34 57.09 -60.70 -14.56
C SER A 34 57.08 -59.90 -15.87
N SER A 35 56.56 -60.52 -16.94
CA SER A 35 56.30 -59.88 -18.22
C SER A 35 55.52 -58.58 -17.99
N ASN A 36 56.18 -57.42 -18.12
CA ASN A 36 55.64 -56.05 -18.12
C ASN A 36 54.26 -55.95 -17.40
N ASP A 37 54.23 -55.58 -16.12
CA ASP A 37 52.97 -55.48 -15.35
C ASP A 37 51.93 -54.52 -15.98
N PHE A 38 52.35 -53.71 -16.95
CA PHE A 38 51.51 -52.94 -17.87
C PHE A 38 52.01 -53.07 -19.32
N THR A 39 51.09 -53.22 -20.26
CA THR A 39 51.35 -53.11 -21.70
C THR A 39 51.77 -51.68 -22.08
N ASP A 40 52.47 -51.52 -23.21
CA ASP A 40 52.87 -50.19 -23.70
C ASP A 40 51.66 -49.29 -24.00
N ALA A 41 50.53 -49.88 -24.37
CA ALA A 41 49.26 -49.18 -24.55
C ALA A 41 48.69 -48.64 -23.22
N GLU A 42 48.79 -49.42 -22.14
CA GLU A 42 48.36 -49.00 -20.80
C GLU A 42 49.28 -47.93 -20.22
N LYS A 43 50.60 -48.06 -20.42
CA LYS A 43 51.56 -47.01 -20.04
C LYS A 43 51.30 -45.72 -20.79
N THR A 44 51.01 -45.79 -22.10
CA THR A 44 50.67 -44.61 -22.90
C THR A 44 49.39 -43.93 -22.39
N LYS A 45 48.35 -44.72 -22.05
CA LYS A 45 47.12 -44.19 -21.44
C LYS A 45 47.41 -43.55 -20.09
N LEU A 46 48.18 -44.20 -19.24
CA LEU A 46 48.52 -43.71 -17.90
C LEU A 46 49.33 -42.41 -17.96
N SER A 47 50.33 -42.33 -18.84
CA SER A 47 51.09 -41.10 -19.10
C SER A 47 50.22 -39.98 -19.66
N GLY A 48 49.14 -40.31 -20.39
CA GLY A 48 48.17 -39.33 -20.90
C GLY A 48 47.15 -38.84 -19.86
N ILE A 49 46.92 -39.59 -18.77
CA ILE A 49 45.95 -39.23 -17.73
C ILE A 49 46.40 -37.98 -16.98
N GLU A 50 47.69 -37.83 -16.66
CA GLU A 50 48.21 -36.61 -16.00
C GLU A 50 47.86 -35.34 -16.80
N ALA A 51 48.01 -35.39 -18.13
CA ALA A 51 47.65 -34.27 -19.00
C ALA A 51 46.12 -34.04 -19.13
N GLY A 52 45.31 -35.09 -18.94
CA GLY A 52 43.86 -35.06 -19.14
C GLY A 52 43.02 -34.91 -17.85
N ALA A 53 43.59 -35.19 -16.68
CA ALA A 53 42.85 -35.32 -15.42
C ALA A 53 42.14 -34.04 -14.95
N ASN A 54 42.63 -32.87 -15.37
CA ASN A 54 42.07 -31.56 -14.99
C ASN A 54 41.38 -30.82 -16.15
N LYS A 55 40.96 -31.50 -17.22
CA LYS A 55 40.43 -30.84 -18.43
C LYS A 55 39.02 -30.23 -18.28
N TYR A 56 38.42 -30.26 -17.08
CA TYR A 56 37.19 -29.50 -16.88
C TYR A 56 37.50 -27.99 -16.78
N VAL A 57 37.35 -27.30 -17.91
CA VAL A 57 37.35 -25.83 -17.96
C VAL A 57 35.90 -25.39 -17.83
N HIS A 58 35.58 -24.68 -16.76
CA HIS A 58 34.24 -24.13 -16.58
C HIS A 58 33.94 -23.14 -17.72
N PRO A 59 32.83 -23.29 -18.45
CA PRO A 59 32.48 -22.33 -19.48
C PRO A 59 32.28 -20.93 -18.87
N THR A 60 32.77 -19.90 -19.54
CA THR A 60 32.67 -18.49 -19.08
C THR A 60 31.68 -17.66 -19.91
N THR A 61 31.01 -18.29 -20.87
CA THR A 61 29.99 -17.66 -21.72
C THR A 61 28.71 -17.36 -20.93
N ASP A 62 27.86 -16.50 -21.49
CA ASP A 62 26.56 -16.19 -20.91
C ASP A 62 25.71 -17.46 -20.71
N GLY A 63 24.97 -17.53 -19.59
CA GLY A 63 24.24 -18.72 -19.14
C GLY A 63 25.06 -19.68 -18.27
N ASN A 64 26.40 -19.60 -18.32
CA ASN A 64 27.30 -20.47 -17.56
C ASN A 64 28.06 -19.71 -16.46
N LYS A 65 27.57 -18.52 -16.06
CA LYS A 65 28.18 -17.73 -14.99
C LYS A 65 27.42 -18.02 -13.69
N HIS A 66 28.16 -18.38 -12.64
CA HIS A 66 27.56 -18.58 -11.32
C HIS A 66 27.04 -17.26 -10.74
N ILE A 67 26.10 -17.37 -9.81
CA ILE A 67 25.74 -16.24 -8.95
C ILE A 67 27.00 -15.77 -8.18
N PRO A 68 27.24 -14.45 -8.08
CA PRO A 68 28.33 -13.92 -7.25
C PRO A 68 28.22 -14.40 -5.80
N THR A 69 29.36 -14.69 -5.17
CA THR A 69 29.42 -14.98 -3.74
C THR A 69 29.28 -13.70 -2.92
N GLY A 70 29.00 -13.81 -1.61
CA GLY A 70 28.98 -12.66 -0.68
C GLY A 70 27.65 -11.91 -0.60
N GLY A 71 26.57 -12.45 -1.15
CA GLY A 71 25.22 -11.92 -0.92
C GLY A 71 24.78 -12.06 0.54
N SER A 72 24.01 -11.09 1.01
CA SER A 72 23.35 -11.10 2.32
C SER A 72 21.83 -11.29 2.19
N ASP A 73 21.17 -11.65 3.29
CA ASP A 73 19.71 -11.77 3.32
C ASP A 73 19.03 -10.45 2.91
N GLY A 74 17.96 -10.56 2.13
CA GLY A 74 17.21 -9.41 1.59
C GLY A 74 17.84 -8.71 0.36
N GLN A 75 19.00 -9.13 -0.14
CA GLN A 75 19.57 -8.59 -1.38
C GLN A 75 19.02 -9.29 -2.63
N VAL A 76 19.09 -8.60 -3.77
CA VAL A 76 18.74 -9.14 -5.09
C VAL A 76 19.90 -9.01 -6.05
N LEU A 77 19.96 -9.89 -7.05
CA LEU A 77 20.91 -9.76 -8.16
C LEU A 77 20.41 -8.68 -9.12
N LYS A 78 21.19 -7.60 -9.25
CA LYS A 78 20.98 -6.57 -10.26
C LYS A 78 21.96 -6.75 -11.41
N TYR A 79 21.55 -6.29 -12.59
CA TYR A 79 22.40 -6.25 -13.77
C TYR A 79 23.67 -5.45 -13.48
N GLY A 80 24.84 -6.08 -13.66
CA GLY A 80 26.14 -5.50 -13.33
C GLY A 80 26.70 -4.56 -14.40
N GLY A 81 25.89 -4.12 -15.36
CA GLY A 81 26.29 -3.18 -16.42
C GLY A 81 26.85 -3.83 -17.69
N SER A 82 26.97 -5.15 -17.78
CA SER A 82 27.37 -5.86 -19.01
C SER A 82 26.78 -7.27 -19.07
N SER A 83 26.72 -7.87 -20.27
CA SER A 83 26.15 -9.22 -20.43
C SER A 83 26.84 -10.24 -19.53
N GLY A 84 26.00 -10.95 -18.77
CA GLY A 84 26.41 -11.94 -17.79
C GLY A 84 27.17 -11.38 -16.58
N THR A 85 27.15 -10.07 -16.31
CA THR A 85 27.57 -9.55 -15.01
C THR A 85 26.34 -9.32 -14.13
N ALA A 86 26.43 -9.75 -12.88
CA ALA A 86 25.43 -9.49 -11.85
C ALA A 86 26.13 -9.05 -10.56
N ALA A 87 25.48 -8.20 -9.79
CA ALA A 87 25.96 -7.76 -8.49
C ALA A 87 24.82 -7.82 -7.47
N TRP A 88 25.13 -8.21 -6.24
CA TRP A 88 24.19 -8.11 -5.14
C TRP A 88 23.95 -6.65 -4.80
N ALA A 89 22.69 -6.26 -4.73
CA ALA A 89 22.28 -4.93 -4.35
C ALA A 89 20.96 -4.99 -3.58
N ASN A 90 20.70 -3.97 -2.78
CA ASN A 90 19.41 -3.85 -2.13
C ASN A 90 18.32 -3.69 -3.19
N PRO A 91 17.17 -4.37 -3.03
CA PRO A 91 16.03 -4.18 -3.90
C PRO A 91 15.62 -2.72 -3.89
N GLU A 92 15.10 -2.24 -5.03
CA GLU A 92 14.51 -0.92 -5.08
C GLU A 92 13.21 -0.96 -4.27
N VAL A 93 13.17 -0.21 -3.17
CA VAL A 93 11.97 -0.15 -2.33
C VAL A 93 11.07 0.91 -2.93
N ILE A 94 9.86 0.50 -3.31
CA ILE A 94 8.78 1.46 -3.53
C ILE A 94 8.41 1.97 -2.15
N ALA A 95 8.91 3.16 -1.79
CA ALA A 95 8.48 3.82 -0.57
C ALA A 95 6.98 4.12 -0.70
N VAL A 96 6.18 3.54 0.20
CA VAL A 96 4.78 3.87 0.39
C VAL A 96 4.72 4.71 1.66
N ASP A 97 4.01 5.84 1.62
CA ASP A 97 3.88 6.67 2.81
C ASP A 97 3.03 5.97 3.87
N ASP A 98 3.49 5.98 5.12
CA ASP A 98 2.69 5.53 6.27
C ASP A 98 1.55 6.52 6.62
N ALA A 99 1.59 7.74 6.06
CA ALA A 99 0.60 8.78 6.30
C ALA A 99 0.37 9.67 5.06
N LEU A 100 -0.85 10.22 4.95
CA LEU A 100 -1.18 11.21 3.92
C LEU A 100 -0.41 12.52 4.14
N SER A 101 0.27 13.04 3.12
CA SER A 101 1.15 14.20 3.20
C SER A 101 1.22 14.97 1.89
N SER A 102 0.84 16.25 1.90
CA SER A 102 0.84 17.09 0.68
C SER A 102 2.23 17.34 0.10
N THR A 103 3.29 16.97 0.82
CA THR A 103 4.69 17.17 0.44
C THR A 103 5.41 15.88 0.05
N SER A 104 4.71 14.74 -0.04
CA SER A 104 5.34 13.47 -0.40
C SER A 104 5.91 13.46 -1.82
N THR A 105 7.10 12.89 -1.95
CA THR A 105 7.79 12.64 -3.23
C THR A 105 7.62 11.20 -3.72
N ASN A 106 6.84 10.37 -3.02
CA ASN A 106 6.76 8.93 -3.26
C ASN A 106 5.71 8.56 -4.33
N PRO A 107 5.97 7.51 -5.14
CA PRO A 107 5.30 7.32 -6.43
C PRO A 107 3.85 6.84 -6.36
N VAL A 108 3.35 6.31 -5.24
CA VAL A 108 2.09 5.53 -5.28
C VAL A 108 0.84 6.26 -4.77
N GLN A 109 0.83 7.29 -3.91
CA GLN A 109 -0.48 7.67 -3.33
C GLN A 109 -0.80 9.11 -2.91
N ASN A 110 0.08 10.11 -3.03
CA ASN A 110 -0.23 11.36 -2.33
C ASN A 110 -1.00 12.42 -3.13
N LYS A 111 -0.71 12.64 -4.42
CA LYS A 111 -1.25 13.86 -5.06
C LYS A 111 -2.77 13.83 -5.26
N VAL A 112 -3.31 12.76 -5.86
CA VAL A 112 -4.74 12.69 -6.22
C VAL A 112 -5.63 12.54 -4.98
N VAL A 113 -5.23 11.68 -4.03
CA VAL A 113 -5.99 11.46 -2.78
C VAL A 113 -5.96 12.71 -1.89
N ASN A 114 -4.80 13.39 -1.79
CA ASN A 114 -4.69 14.63 -1.03
C ASN A 114 -5.52 15.75 -1.66
N THR A 115 -5.46 15.93 -2.98
CA THR A 115 -6.35 16.90 -3.66
C THR A 115 -7.83 16.60 -3.42
N ALA A 116 -8.24 15.32 -3.52
CA ALA A 116 -9.62 14.94 -3.27
C ALA A 116 -10.06 15.17 -1.81
N LEU A 117 -9.16 14.98 -0.83
CA LEU A 117 -9.41 15.23 0.59
C LEU A 117 -9.41 16.73 0.93
N GLY A 118 -8.51 17.50 0.33
CA GLY A 118 -8.46 18.96 0.48
C GLY A 118 -9.72 19.67 -0.04
N ASN A 119 -10.42 19.04 -1.00
CA ASN A 119 -11.72 19.54 -1.48
C ASN A 119 -12.90 19.15 -0.58
N LYS A 120 -12.70 18.32 0.45
CA LYS A 120 -13.76 17.94 1.40
C LYS A 120 -13.83 18.92 2.57
N ILE A 121 -15.04 19.12 3.06
CA ILE A 121 -15.28 19.86 4.31
C ILE A 121 -14.86 19.00 5.50
N GLY A 122 -14.07 19.56 6.41
CA GLY A 122 -13.75 18.91 7.68
C GLY A 122 -14.98 18.79 8.58
N THR A 123 -15.18 17.62 9.20
CA THR A 123 -16.34 17.37 10.09
C THR A 123 -16.39 18.34 11.27
N SER A 124 -15.24 18.83 11.73
CA SER A 124 -15.11 19.85 12.79
C SER A 124 -15.65 21.23 12.39
N ALA A 125 -15.71 21.54 11.10
CA ALA A 125 -16.26 22.80 10.61
C ALA A 125 -17.78 22.77 10.43
N ARG A 126 -18.39 21.57 10.44
CA ARG A 126 -19.82 21.42 10.16
C ARG A 126 -20.65 21.66 11.41
N GLY A 127 -21.47 22.70 11.37
CA GLY A 127 -22.29 23.15 12.49
C GLY A 127 -21.52 23.87 13.61
N ALA A 128 -20.23 24.14 13.40
CA ALA A 128 -19.41 24.92 14.31
C ALA A 128 -19.60 26.43 14.08
N LYS A 129 -19.35 27.22 15.12
CA LYS A 129 -19.25 28.68 14.99
C LYS A 129 -18.13 29.02 13.99
N ASN A 130 -18.36 30.01 13.13
CA ASN A 130 -17.46 30.37 12.02
C ASN A 130 -17.21 29.23 11.01
N GLY A 131 -18.05 28.20 11.01
CA GLY A 131 -17.97 27.06 10.10
C GLY A 131 -19.05 27.11 9.00
N VAL A 132 -19.44 25.94 8.52
CA VAL A 132 -20.54 25.76 7.57
C VAL A 132 -21.78 25.23 8.27
N ALA A 133 -22.97 25.63 7.84
CA ALA A 133 -24.22 25.09 8.38
C ALA A 133 -24.32 23.57 8.17
N SER A 134 -24.93 22.86 9.14
CA SER A 134 -25.30 21.46 8.96
C SER A 134 -26.75 21.34 8.49
N LEU A 135 -27.11 20.20 7.90
CA LEU A 135 -28.49 19.87 7.59
C LEU A 135 -29.00 18.76 8.52
N ASP A 136 -30.27 18.84 8.89
CA ASP A 136 -30.99 17.79 9.62
C ASP A 136 -31.46 16.66 8.68
N ALA A 137 -32.27 15.74 9.20
CA ALA A 137 -32.80 14.60 8.44
C ALA A 137 -33.72 15.02 7.28
N ASN A 138 -34.26 16.24 7.31
CA ASN A 138 -35.12 16.80 6.26
C ASN A 138 -34.34 17.67 5.27
N GLY A 139 -33.02 17.81 5.44
CA GLY A 139 -32.18 18.66 4.60
C GLY A 139 -32.27 20.15 4.95
N LEU A 140 -32.71 20.50 6.16
CA LEU A 140 -32.86 21.89 6.63
C LEU A 140 -31.79 22.27 7.64
N VAL A 141 -31.46 23.55 7.74
CA VAL A 141 -30.55 24.06 8.78
C VAL A 141 -31.29 24.02 10.14
N PRO A 142 -30.75 23.33 11.17
CA PRO A 142 -31.38 23.28 12.48
C PRO A 142 -31.57 24.68 13.10
N SER A 143 -32.69 24.93 13.76
CA SER A 143 -32.98 26.23 14.41
C SER A 143 -31.94 26.63 15.46
N SER A 144 -31.22 25.67 16.05
CA SER A 144 -30.09 25.94 16.95
C SER A 144 -28.90 26.64 16.29
N GLN A 145 -28.82 26.61 14.96
CA GLN A 145 -27.80 27.30 14.15
C GLN A 145 -28.26 28.64 13.60
N LEU A 146 -29.52 28.99 13.80
CA LEU A 146 -30.10 30.26 13.38
C LEU A 146 -30.17 31.19 14.60
N PRO A 147 -29.89 32.49 14.43
CA PRO A 147 -30.31 33.50 15.40
C PRO A 147 -31.82 33.42 15.67
N SER A 148 -32.31 33.97 16.79
CA SER A 148 -33.76 34.01 17.04
C SER A 148 -34.44 34.84 15.95
N TYR A 149 -35.29 34.21 15.15
CA TYR A 149 -36.11 34.86 14.14
C TYR A 149 -37.58 34.49 14.33
N VAL A 150 -38.44 35.21 13.62
CA VAL A 150 -39.81 34.76 13.39
C VAL A 150 -39.74 33.69 12.31
N ASP A 151 -40.23 32.49 12.59
CA ASP A 151 -40.21 31.35 11.67
C ASP A 151 -41.08 31.60 10.43
N ASP A 152 -42.21 32.29 10.57
CA ASP A 152 -43.12 32.60 9.46
C ASP A 152 -44.11 33.74 9.79
N VAL A 153 -44.72 34.32 8.75
CA VAL A 153 -45.87 35.23 8.84
C VAL A 153 -47.11 34.52 8.30
N ILE A 154 -48.07 34.23 9.18
CA ILE A 154 -49.30 33.54 8.86
C ILE A 154 -50.44 34.55 8.73
N GLU A 155 -51.08 34.58 7.58
CA GLU A 155 -52.31 35.34 7.37
C GLU A 155 -53.54 34.48 7.64
N GLY A 156 -54.55 35.05 8.28
CA GLY A 156 -55.81 34.37 8.56
C GLY A 156 -56.87 35.31 9.12
N TYR A 157 -57.94 34.76 9.67
CA TYR A 157 -59.05 35.52 10.24
C TYR A 157 -59.10 35.30 11.75
N TYR A 158 -58.93 36.38 12.54
CA TYR A 158 -58.93 36.27 14.00
C TYR A 158 -60.35 36.38 14.55
N SER A 159 -60.80 35.37 15.30
CA SER A 159 -62.11 35.38 15.94
C SER A 159 -62.10 34.52 17.20
N ASN A 160 -62.80 34.97 18.24
CA ASN A 160 -62.99 34.24 19.50
C ASN A 160 -61.69 33.62 20.09
N GLY A 161 -60.57 34.35 20.01
CA GLY A 161 -59.29 33.91 20.57
C GLY A 161 -58.44 32.98 19.69
N ALA A 162 -58.85 32.69 18.45
CA ALA A 162 -58.12 31.82 17.53
C ALA A 162 -58.02 32.40 16.11
N PHE A 163 -57.03 31.94 15.34
CA PHE A 163 -56.90 32.22 13.92
C PHE A 163 -57.54 31.12 13.07
N TYR A 164 -58.16 31.50 11.96
CA TYR A 164 -58.81 30.59 11.03
C TYR A 164 -58.32 30.83 9.60
N LYS A 165 -58.34 29.78 8.78
CA LYS A 165 -57.92 29.88 7.36
C LYS A 165 -58.90 30.67 6.50
N GLU A 166 -60.16 30.76 6.92
CA GLU A 166 -61.25 31.36 6.15
C GLU A 166 -62.12 32.30 7.02
N ALA A 167 -62.73 33.30 6.40
CA ALA A 167 -63.61 34.29 7.07
C ALA A 167 -64.85 33.69 7.75
N THR A 168 -65.20 32.43 7.42
CA THR A 168 -66.31 31.71 8.06
C THR A 168 -65.92 31.00 9.36
N HIS A 169 -64.64 31.08 9.76
CA HIS A 169 -64.10 30.56 11.02
C HIS A 169 -64.36 29.07 11.27
N LYS A 170 -64.18 28.23 10.23
CA LYS A 170 -64.37 26.77 10.33
C LYS A 170 -63.07 26.01 10.61
N THR A 171 -61.99 26.37 9.92
CA THR A 171 -60.71 25.66 10.03
C THR A 171 -59.75 26.45 10.91
N VAL A 172 -59.54 26.00 12.13
CA VAL A 172 -58.59 26.63 13.07
C VAL A 172 -57.16 26.42 12.56
N ILE A 173 -56.37 27.49 12.58
CA ILE A 173 -54.92 27.44 12.44
C ILE A 173 -54.35 27.20 13.83
N THR A 174 -53.56 26.13 13.99
CA THR A 174 -52.90 25.86 15.28
C THR A 174 -51.85 26.93 15.56
N GLY A 175 -51.88 27.48 16.77
CA GLY A 175 -50.90 28.47 17.22
C GLY A 175 -49.54 27.85 17.44
N GLU A 176 -48.51 28.45 16.85
CA GLU A 176 -47.12 28.04 16.97
C GLU A 176 -46.29 29.24 17.42
N THR A 177 -45.46 29.03 18.45
CA THR A 177 -44.55 30.07 18.95
C THR A 177 -43.55 30.47 17.88
N GLY A 178 -43.10 31.73 17.89
CA GLY A 178 -42.13 32.21 16.90
C GLY A 178 -42.74 32.58 15.56
N LYS A 179 -44.08 32.53 15.38
CA LYS A 179 -44.75 33.04 14.19
C LYS A 179 -45.49 34.35 14.47
N ILE A 180 -45.56 35.21 13.45
CA ILE A 180 -46.46 36.36 13.46
C ILE A 180 -47.73 35.96 12.74
N TYR A 181 -48.87 36.37 13.29
CA TYR A 181 -50.18 36.15 12.70
C TYR A 181 -50.79 37.50 12.32
N VAL A 182 -51.31 37.65 11.10
CA VAL A 182 -51.95 38.87 10.62
C VAL A 182 -53.41 38.57 10.35
N ASP A 183 -54.31 39.27 11.04
CA ASP A 183 -55.74 39.19 10.77
C ASP A 183 -56.08 39.97 9.50
N LEU A 184 -56.50 39.26 8.46
CA LEU A 184 -56.86 39.81 7.15
C LEU A 184 -58.07 40.74 7.20
N THR A 185 -58.89 40.67 8.25
CA THR A 185 -60.06 41.56 8.40
C THR A 185 -59.65 42.93 8.92
N THR A 186 -58.76 42.95 9.93
CA THR A 186 -58.43 44.16 10.69
C THR A 186 -57.00 44.66 10.44
N ASN A 187 -56.20 43.93 9.67
CA ASN A 187 -54.76 44.12 9.47
C ASN A 187 -53.95 44.17 10.78
N MET A 188 -54.48 43.56 11.84
CA MET A 188 -53.81 43.55 13.14
C MET A 188 -52.86 42.36 13.24
N SER A 189 -51.68 42.61 13.80
CA SER A 189 -50.66 41.58 14.01
C SER A 189 -50.69 41.03 15.43
N TYR A 190 -50.50 39.71 15.55
CA TYR A 190 -50.51 38.94 16.78
C TYR A 190 -49.30 38.01 16.84
N ARG A 191 -48.91 37.61 18.04
CA ARG A 191 -47.95 36.53 18.31
C ARG A 191 -48.62 35.46 19.17
N TYR A 192 -48.31 34.19 18.93
CA TYR A 192 -48.79 33.13 19.80
C TYR A 192 -47.90 32.99 21.05
N GLY A 193 -48.49 33.17 22.23
CA GLY A 193 -47.81 33.11 23.54
C GLY A 193 -47.64 31.70 24.11
N GLY A 194 -48.05 30.66 23.37
CA GLY A 194 -48.06 29.25 23.81
C GLY A 194 -49.41 28.79 24.35
N THR A 195 -50.27 29.72 24.76
CA THR A 195 -51.64 29.45 25.20
C THR A 195 -52.66 30.29 24.44
N GLU A 196 -52.35 31.56 24.17
CA GLU A 196 -53.25 32.51 23.52
C GLU A 196 -52.51 33.38 22.50
N TYR A 197 -53.28 34.04 21.62
CA TYR A 197 -52.77 35.04 20.70
C TYR A 197 -52.71 36.41 21.37
N VAL A 198 -51.52 36.99 21.41
CA VAL A 198 -51.27 38.30 21.99
C VAL A 198 -51.09 39.30 20.85
N LYS A 199 -51.91 40.34 20.83
CA LYS A 199 -51.83 41.42 19.86
C LYS A 199 -50.52 42.19 20.04
N ILE A 200 -49.81 42.46 18.93
CA ILE A 200 -48.48 43.10 18.94
C ILE A 200 -48.60 44.62 18.98
N THR A 201 -49.65 45.19 18.40
CA THR A 201 -49.90 46.63 18.49
C THR A 201 -50.34 47.00 19.90
N SER A 202 -49.80 48.09 20.44
CA SER A 202 -50.23 48.67 21.73
C SER A 202 -51.74 48.93 21.74
N SER A 203 -52.38 48.62 22.87
CA SER A 203 -53.76 49.01 23.18
C SER A 203 -53.97 50.52 23.24
N ASP A 204 -52.88 51.30 23.31
CA ASP A 204 -52.89 52.72 23.66
C ASP A 204 -52.79 53.64 22.42
N MET A 205 -52.86 53.07 21.21
CA MET A 205 -52.94 53.84 19.97
C MET A 205 -54.34 54.44 19.84
N VAL A 206 -54.56 55.58 20.50
CA VAL A 206 -55.78 56.38 20.38
C VAL A 206 -55.61 57.37 19.23
N ALA A 207 -56.61 57.47 18.35
CA ALA A 207 -56.62 58.50 17.32
C ALA A 207 -56.69 59.89 17.99
N ILE A 208 -55.80 60.81 17.60
CA ILE A 208 -55.90 62.20 18.03
C ILE A 208 -57.28 62.73 17.64
N THR A 209 -58.00 63.26 18.61
CA THR A 209 -59.31 63.86 18.39
C THR A 209 -59.17 65.25 17.75
N ASN A 210 -60.18 65.70 17.02
CA ASN A 210 -60.19 67.07 16.47
C ASN A 210 -60.02 68.13 17.58
N ALA A 211 -60.58 67.88 18.77
CA ALA A 211 -60.42 68.77 19.93
C ALA A 211 -58.96 68.88 20.42
N GLU A 212 -58.18 67.79 20.34
CA GLU A 212 -56.75 67.77 20.66
C GLU A 212 -55.90 68.42 19.55
N LEU A 213 -56.32 68.35 18.28
CA LEU A 213 -55.69 69.11 17.19
C LEU A 213 -55.94 70.61 17.33
N ASP A 214 -57.18 71.00 17.64
CA ASP A 214 -57.59 72.39 17.80
C ASP A 214 -56.84 73.10 18.95
N THR A 215 -56.34 72.34 19.94
CA THR A 215 -55.51 72.88 21.05
C THR A 215 -54.03 73.04 20.71
N ILE A 216 -53.54 72.37 19.67
CA ILE A 216 -52.13 72.42 19.25
C ILE A 216 -51.92 73.46 18.13
N CYS A 217 -52.91 73.68 17.26
CA CYS A 217 -52.85 74.64 16.16
C CYS A 217 -53.16 76.09 16.60
N VAL A 218 -52.39 76.63 17.54
CA VAL A 218 -52.40 78.07 17.87
C VAL A 218 -51.64 78.89 16.85
#